data_AF-A0ABD5KSA7-F1
#
_entry.id   AF-A0ABD5KSA7-F1
#
_cell.length_a   1.000
_cell.length_b   1.000
_cell.length_c   1.000
_cell.angle_alpha   90.00
_cell.angle_beta   90.00
_cell.angle_gamma   90.00
#
_symmetry.space_group_name_H-M   'P 1'
#
loop_
_entity.id
_entity.type
_entity.pdbx_description
1 polymer ?
#
loop_
_entity_poly.entity_id
_entity_poly.type
_entity_poly.pdbx_seq_one_letter_code
_entity_poly.pdbx_strand_id
1 'polypeptide(L)'
;MTQTNTAFRDALIKSLRGERGHLPTINAITDINMELASHKQKELPYSIYQLVKHMSYWQDFLLALAKGENPERPKSVSESWPEHPAPVDEEEWEKTIQHFCDGIDEACHLAETLSIEEPLDAWPSETPGGLLRNIASHNSYHLGEIVIMRRLNGAWPPPTGGFPA
;
A
#
# COMPACT_ATOMS: atom_id res chain seq x y z
N MET A 1 -12.22 -21.16 13.70
CA MET A 1 -11.26 -21.06 12.59
C MET A 1 -10.52 -22.38 12.42
N THR A 2 -10.28 -22.81 11.18
CA THR A 2 -9.45 -23.97 10.86
C THR A 2 -7.96 -23.62 11.00
N GLN A 3 -7.09 -24.61 11.19
CA GLN A 3 -5.63 -24.41 11.22
C GLN A 3 -5.11 -23.76 9.92
N THR A 4 -5.71 -24.12 8.78
CA THR A 4 -5.40 -23.52 7.48
C THR A 4 -5.71 -22.03 7.43
N ASN A 5 -6.85 -21.59 7.99
CA ASN A 5 -7.20 -20.17 8.02
C ASN A 5 -6.26 -19.38 8.93
N THR A 6 -5.81 -19.95 10.04
CA THR A 6 -4.79 -19.32 10.90
C THR A 6 -3.46 -19.16 10.15
N ALA A 7 -2.96 -20.22 9.51
CA ALA A 7 -1.71 -20.16 8.75
C ALA A 7 -1.77 -19.15 7.58
N PHE A 8 -2.92 -19.07 6.90
CA PHE A 8 -3.12 -18.09 5.84
C PHE A 8 -3.20 -16.66 6.37
N ARG A 9 -3.87 -16.40 7.51
CA ARG A 9 -3.87 -15.07 8.15
C ARG A 9 -2.46 -14.61 8.50
N ASP A 10 -1.66 -15.48 9.11
CA ASP A 10 -0.28 -15.15 9.45
C ASP A 10 0.56 -14.80 8.21
N ALA A 11 0.38 -15.56 7.11
CA ALA A 11 1.05 -15.27 5.85
C ALA A 11 0.55 -13.96 5.20
N LEU A 12 -0.74 -13.70 5.29
CA LEU A 12 -1.36 -12.48 4.77
C LEU A 12 -0.88 -11.24 5.52
N ILE A 13 -0.86 -11.26 6.86
CA ILE A 13 -0.36 -10.15 7.69
C ILE A 13 1.11 -9.85 7.37
N LYS A 14 1.94 -10.90 7.26
CA LYS A 14 3.34 -10.73 6.84
C LYS A 14 3.45 -10.08 5.46
N SER A 15 2.59 -10.48 4.52
CA SER A 15 2.57 -9.92 3.17
C SER A 15 2.14 -8.45 3.17
N LEU A 16 1.11 -8.09 3.96
CA LEU A 16 0.65 -6.70 4.13
C LEU A 16 1.74 -5.79 4.70
N ARG A 17 2.50 -6.27 5.70
CA ARG A 17 3.66 -5.55 6.25
C ARG A 17 4.85 -5.51 5.28
N GLY A 18 4.85 -6.37 4.27
CA GLY A 18 5.97 -6.53 3.34
C GLY A 18 7.12 -7.39 3.88
N GLU A 19 6.89 -8.22 4.90
CA GLU A 19 7.89 -9.15 5.41
C GLU A 19 8.19 -10.27 4.39
N ARG A 20 9.44 -10.74 4.33
CA ARG A 20 9.92 -11.89 3.53
C ARG A 20 9.96 -11.71 2.01
N GLY A 21 9.11 -10.87 1.43
CA GLY A 21 9.10 -10.59 -0.02
C GLY A 21 9.99 -9.43 -0.46
N HIS A 22 10.11 -8.41 0.40
CA HIS A 22 10.91 -7.21 0.19
C HIS A 22 11.24 -6.55 1.54
N LEU A 23 11.90 -5.39 1.53
CA LEU A 23 11.99 -4.57 2.75
C LEU A 23 10.58 -4.21 3.22
N PRO A 24 10.25 -4.26 4.53
CA PRO A 24 8.94 -3.82 5.02
C PRO A 24 8.57 -2.46 4.43
N THR A 25 7.34 -2.35 3.93
CA THR A 25 6.92 -1.20 3.12
C THR A 25 7.13 0.12 3.86
N ILE A 26 6.78 0.15 5.15
CA ILE A 26 7.01 1.30 6.03
C ILE A 26 8.49 1.73 6.06
N ASN A 27 9.42 0.78 6.23
CA ASN A 27 10.86 1.06 6.26
C ASN A 27 11.40 1.59 4.92
N ALA A 28 10.72 1.27 3.81
CA ALA A 28 11.15 1.68 2.48
C ALA A 28 10.69 3.10 2.10
N ILE A 29 9.73 3.68 2.83
CA ILE A 29 9.09 4.94 2.45
C ILE A 29 9.16 6.04 3.51
N THR A 30 9.28 5.72 4.80
CA THR A 30 9.14 6.73 5.87
C THR A 30 10.28 7.74 5.97
N ASP A 31 11.45 7.43 5.42
CA ASP A 31 12.59 8.37 5.39
C ASP A 31 12.64 9.25 4.13
N ILE A 32 11.72 9.05 3.18
CA ILE A 32 11.66 9.84 1.95
C ILE A 32 11.29 11.28 2.32
N ASN A 33 12.12 12.25 1.99
CA ASN A 33 11.81 13.67 2.17
C ASN A 33 10.92 14.21 1.04
N MET A 34 10.35 15.40 1.24
CA MET A 34 9.48 16.04 0.26
C MET A 34 10.15 16.23 -1.11
N GLU A 35 11.44 16.59 -1.12
CA GLU A 35 12.20 16.79 -2.35
C GLU A 35 12.23 15.53 -3.22
N LEU A 36 12.63 14.39 -2.64
CA LEU A 36 12.65 13.10 -3.34
C LEU A 36 11.24 12.62 -3.68
N ALA A 37 10.26 12.84 -2.80
CA ALA A 37 8.86 12.50 -3.04
C ALA A 37 8.31 13.21 -4.29
N SER A 38 8.70 14.47 -4.48
CA SER A 38 8.25 15.36 -5.55
C SER A 38 9.02 15.19 -6.86
N HIS A 39 10.18 14.53 -6.81
CA HIS A 39 11.10 14.49 -7.93
C HIS A 39 10.58 13.61 -9.07
N LYS A 40 10.41 14.20 -10.26
CA LYS A 40 9.98 13.49 -11.47
C LYS A 40 11.18 12.91 -12.22
N GLN A 41 11.14 11.59 -12.44
CA GLN A 41 12.04 10.93 -13.41
C GLN A 41 11.53 11.18 -14.83
N LYS A 42 12.43 11.44 -15.77
CA LYS A 42 12.05 11.69 -17.18
C LYS A 42 11.39 10.46 -17.82
N GLU A 43 11.83 9.28 -17.41
CA GLU A 43 11.40 7.99 -17.94
C GLU A 43 10.10 7.47 -17.30
N LEU A 44 9.63 8.09 -16.21
CA LEU A 44 8.45 7.64 -15.46
C LEU A 44 7.34 8.69 -15.51
N PRO A 45 6.06 8.27 -15.63
CA PRO A 45 4.95 9.21 -15.73
C PRO A 45 4.49 9.78 -14.39
N TYR A 46 5.04 9.31 -13.27
CA TYR A 46 4.63 9.65 -11.90
C TYR A 46 5.82 9.94 -10.98
N SER A 47 5.57 10.73 -9.93
CA SER A 47 6.48 10.88 -8.78
C SER A 47 6.23 9.83 -7.70
N ILE A 48 7.11 9.76 -6.69
CA ILE A 48 6.91 8.90 -5.52
C ILE A 48 5.67 9.36 -4.73
N TYR A 49 5.44 10.66 -4.60
CA TYR A 49 4.23 11.20 -3.97
C TYR A 49 2.97 10.65 -4.66
N GLN A 50 2.92 10.68 -5.99
CA GLN A 50 1.76 10.18 -6.73
C GLN A 50 1.58 8.67 -6.54
N LEU A 51 2.67 7.89 -6.48
CA LEU A 51 2.63 6.46 -6.18
C LEU A 51 2.04 6.18 -4.80
N VAL A 52 2.49 6.87 -3.75
CA VAL A 52 1.95 6.68 -2.39
C VAL A 52 0.47 7.03 -2.33
N LYS A 53 0.06 8.15 -2.92
CA LYS A 53 -1.36 8.53 -3.00
C LYS A 53 -2.20 7.51 -3.78
N HIS A 54 -1.66 6.95 -4.86
CA HIS A 54 -2.33 5.90 -5.64
C HIS A 54 -2.50 4.61 -4.84
N MET A 55 -1.45 4.16 -4.15
CA MET A 55 -1.53 3.01 -3.25
C MET A 55 -2.54 3.25 -2.12
N SER A 56 -2.49 4.42 -1.46
CA SER A 56 -3.45 4.79 -0.42
C SER A 56 -4.89 4.77 -0.93
N TYR A 57 -5.16 5.31 -2.12
CA TYR A 57 -6.51 5.31 -2.69
C TYR A 57 -7.07 3.89 -2.81
N TRP A 58 -6.31 2.97 -3.40
CA TRP A 58 -6.75 1.58 -3.59
C TRP A 58 -6.81 0.81 -2.28
N GLN A 59 -5.91 1.09 -1.36
CA GLN A 59 -5.94 0.56 0.00
C GLN A 59 -7.24 0.96 0.70
N ASP A 60 -7.59 2.24 0.73
CA ASP A 60 -8.82 2.76 1.36
C ASP A 60 -10.07 2.14 0.72
N PHE A 61 -10.10 2.07 -0.62
CA PHE A 61 -11.21 1.47 -1.36
C PHE A 61 -11.42 -0.01 -1.00
N LEU A 62 -10.34 -0.79 -0.95
CA LEU A 62 -10.39 -2.21 -0.61
C LEU A 62 -10.69 -2.45 0.87
N LEU A 63 -10.21 -1.59 1.77
CA LEU A 63 -10.54 -1.63 3.20
C LEU A 63 -12.03 -1.35 3.43
N ALA A 64 -12.60 -0.35 2.77
CA ALA A 64 -14.02 -0.05 2.84
C ALA A 64 -14.87 -1.27 2.40
N LEU A 65 -14.53 -1.88 1.26
CA LEU A 65 -15.20 -3.10 0.80
C LEU A 65 -15.04 -4.27 1.81
N ALA A 66 -13.87 -4.45 2.40
CA ALA A 66 -13.63 -5.51 3.38
C ALA A 66 -14.47 -5.31 4.66
N LYS A 67 -14.77 -4.06 5.03
CA LYS A 67 -15.68 -3.69 6.12
C LYS A 67 -17.16 -3.82 5.76
N GLY A 68 -17.49 -4.24 4.54
CA GLY A 68 -18.87 -4.38 4.05
C GLY A 68 -19.48 -3.06 3.58
N GLU A 69 -18.68 -2.02 3.39
CA GLU A 69 -19.12 -0.75 2.79
C GLU A 69 -19.22 -0.89 1.27
N ASN A 70 -19.85 0.10 0.62
CA ASN A 70 -20.00 0.14 -0.83
C ASN A 70 -19.48 1.49 -1.38
N PRO A 71 -18.15 1.70 -1.40
CA PRO A 71 -17.56 2.91 -1.95
C PRO A 71 -17.86 3.06 -3.44
N GLU A 72 -18.01 4.30 -3.90
CA GLU A 72 -18.17 4.58 -5.33
C GLU A 72 -16.93 4.11 -6.09
N ARG A 73 -17.14 3.33 -7.15
CA ARG A 73 -16.04 2.86 -8.01
C ARG A 73 -15.55 4.02 -8.88
N PRO A 74 -14.23 4.19 -9.04
CA PRO A 74 -13.72 5.15 -9.99
C PRO A 74 -14.17 4.78 -11.41
N LYS A 75 -14.46 5.78 -12.23
CA LYS A 75 -14.87 5.58 -13.63
C LYS A 75 -13.71 5.11 -14.51
N SER A 76 -12.49 5.40 -14.08
CA SER A 76 -11.26 4.95 -14.74
C SER A 76 -10.10 4.89 -13.74
N VAL A 77 -9.05 4.14 -14.10
CA VAL A 77 -7.81 4.06 -13.30
C VAL A 77 -7.19 5.45 -13.09
N SER A 78 -7.31 6.36 -14.06
CA SER A 78 -6.75 7.70 -13.95
C SER A 78 -7.31 8.51 -12.77
N GLU A 79 -8.56 8.25 -12.34
CA GLU A 79 -9.16 8.94 -11.18
C GLU A 79 -8.49 8.54 -9.84
N SER A 80 -7.75 7.43 -9.81
CA SER A 80 -6.99 6.99 -8.63
C SER A 80 -5.58 7.61 -8.53
N TRP A 81 -5.20 8.48 -9.47
CA TRP A 81 -3.91 9.16 -9.45
C TRP A 81 -4.11 10.66 -9.16
N PRO A 82 -3.36 11.26 -8.23
CA PRO A 82 -3.41 12.70 -8.05
C PRO A 82 -2.82 13.43 -9.26
N GLU A 83 -3.45 14.54 -9.67
CA GLU A 83 -2.98 15.36 -10.80
C GLU A 83 -1.64 16.05 -10.47
N HIS A 84 -1.48 16.49 -9.21
CA HIS A 84 -0.29 17.17 -8.76
C HIS A 84 0.83 16.17 -8.44
N PRO A 85 2.06 16.43 -8.91
CA PRO A 85 3.17 15.51 -8.72
C PRO A 85 3.91 15.67 -7.39
N ALA A 86 3.49 16.61 -6.56
CA ALA A 86 4.16 16.97 -5.33
C ALA A 86 3.10 17.35 -4.28
N PRO A 87 3.37 17.07 -2.99
CA PRO A 87 2.61 17.66 -1.91
C PRO A 87 2.81 19.19 -1.90
N VAL A 88 1.89 19.93 -1.31
CA VAL A 88 1.94 21.39 -1.22
C VAL A 88 3.00 21.88 -0.22
N ASP A 89 3.28 21.07 0.81
CA ASP A 89 4.28 21.32 1.85
C ASP A 89 4.72 20.00 2.52
N GLU A 90 5.66 20.10 3.47
CA GLU A 90 6.14 18.93 4.21
C GLU A 90 5.05 18.31 5.10
N GLU A 91 4.14 19.12 5.65
CA GLU A 91 3.06 18.63 6.51
C GLU A 91 2.09 17.72 5.72
N GLU A 92 1.75 18.08 4.47
CA GLU A 92 0.95 17.21 3.61
C GLU A 92 1.69 15.90 3.28
N TRP A 93 3.01 15.97 3.10
CA TRP A 93 3.80 14.77 2.84
C TRP A 93 3.81 13.81 4.04
N GLU A 94 4.07 14.34 5.23
CA GLU A 94 4.03 13.57 6.48
C GLU A 94 2.66 12.92 6.69
N LYS A 95 1.57 13.67 6.47
CA LYS A 95 0.21 13.12 6.53
C LYS A 95 -0.05 12.05 5.49
N THR A 96 0.49 12.19 4.29
CA THR A 96 0.34 11.22 3.20
C THR A 96 1.01 9.89 3.57
N ILE A 97 2.24 9.94 4.12
CA ILE A 97 2.93 8.75 4.60
C ILE A 97 2.20 8.14 5.79
N GLN A 98 1.77 8.95 6.76
CA GLN A 98 1.05 8.46 7.94
C GLN A 98 -0.25 7.76 7.54
N HIS A 99 -1.05 8.36 6.66
CA HIS A 99 -2.30 7.78 6.16
C HIS A 99 -2.07 6.42 5.48
N PHE A 100 -1.03 6.32 4.66
CA PHE A 100 -0.69 5.05 4.01
C PHE A 100 -0.27 3.97 5.03
N CYS A 101 0.55 4.32 6.02
CA CYS A 101 0.97 3.41 7.09
C CYS A 101 -0.22 2.96 7.95
N ASP A 102 -1.11 3.88 8.34
CA ASP A 102 -2.29 3.59 9.14
C ASP A 102 -3.21 2.59 8.43
N GLY A 103 -3.38 2.71 7.11
CA GLY A 103 -4.17 1.73 6.36
C GLY A 103 -3.50 0.35 6.22
N ILE A 104 -2.16 0.25 6.27
CA ILE A 104 -1.49 -1.06 6.36
C ILE A 104 -1.79 -1.71 7.72
N ASP A 105 -1.75 -0.93 8.80
CA ASP A 105 -2.07 -1.43 10.14
C ASP A 105 -3.56 -1.79 10.25
N GLU A 106 -4.47 -1.01 9.65
CA GLU A 106 -5.89 -1.37 9.54
C GLU A 106 -6.08 -2.67 8.75
N ALA A 107 -5.39 -2.84 7.62
CA ALA A 107 -5.45 -4.08 6.84
C ALA A 107 -5.00 -5.30 7.67
N CYS A 108 -3.93 -5.15 8.46
CA CYS A 108 -3.48 -6.21 9.37
C CYS A 108 -4.52 -6.49 10.45
N HIS A 109 -5.09 -5.45 11.05
CA HIS A 109 -6.14 -5.60 12.06
C HIS A 109 -7.40 -6.30 11.51
N LEU A 110 -7.83 -5.97 10.30
CA LEU A 110 -8.94 -6.65 9.63
C LEU A 110 -8.62 -8.12 9.31
N ALA A 111 -7.37 -8.43 8.92
CA ALA A 111 -6.92 -9.80 8.72
C ALA A 111 -6.98 -10.64 10.01
N GLU A 112 -6.83 -10.02 11.18
CA GLU A 112 -6.95 -10.67 12.49
C GLU A 112 -8.42 -10.84 12.93
N THR A 113 -9.26 -9.86 12.65
CA THR A 113 -10.59 -9.73 13.27
C THR A 113 -11.76 -10.20 12.41
N LEU A 114 -11.70 -10.02 11.08
CA LEU A 114 -12.81 -10.41 10.19
C LEU A 114 -12.84 -11.91 9.92
N SER A 115 -13.98 -12.46 9.51
CA SER A 115 -13.98 -13.74 8.80
C SER A 115 -13.43 -13.51 7.39
N ILE A 116 -12.32 -14.15 7.04
CA ILE A 116 -11.60 -13.83 5.79
C ILE A 116 -12.04 -14.69 4.61
N GLU A 117 -12.77 -15.76 4.89
CA GLU A 117 -13.24 -16.77 3.96
C GLU A 117 -14.68 -16.54 3.49
N GLU A 118 -15.47 -15.77 4.23
CA GLU A 118 -16.87 -15.54 3.90
C GLU A 118 -17.00 -14.55 2.74
N PRO A 119 -17.84 -14.83 1.74
CA PRO A 119 -18.11 -13.91 0.66
C PRO A 119 -18.69 -12.58 1.13
N LEU A 120 -18.40 -11.50 0.41
CA LEU A 120 -19.02 -10.20 0.65
C LEU A 120 -20.43 -10.16 0.06
N ASP A 121 -21.39 -9.59 0.79
CA ASP A 121 -22.77 -9.43 0.32
C ASP A 121 -22.86 -8.63 -0.99
N ALA A 122 -22.13 -7.52 -1.06
CA ALA A 122 -22.10 -6.65 -2.24
C ALA A 122 -21.23 -7.20 -3.38
N TRP A 123 -20.38 -8.19 -3.12
CA TRP A 123 -19.50 -8.79 -4.12
C TRP A 123 -19.24 -10.27 -3.82
N PRO A 124 -20.19 -11.18 -4.12
CA PRO A 124 -20.13 -12.57 -3.69
C PRO A 124 -18.98 -13.42 -4.26
N SER A 125 -18.24 -12.91 -5.26
CA SER A 125 -17.05 -13.57 -5.79
C SER A 125 -15.76 -13.20 -5.04
N GLU A 126 -15.84 -12.27 -4.09
CA GLU A 126 -14.72 -11.80 -3.28
C GLU A 126 -14.95 -12.08 -1.80
N THR A 127 -13.86 -12.18 -1.05
CA THR A 127 -13.86 -12.34 0.41
C THR A 127 -12.97 -11.26 1.03
N PRO A 128 -13.12 -10.92 2.33
CA PRO A 128 -12.19 -10.01 2.99
C PRO A 128 -10.73 -10.43 2.86
N GLY A 129 -10.43 -11.74 2.95
CA GLY A 129 -9.09 -12.26 2.72
C GLY A 129 -8.58 -12.05 1.29
N GLY A 130 -9.46 -12.17 0.30
CA GLY A 130 -9.16 -11.86 -1.10
C GLY A 130 -8.76 -10.40 -1.32
N LEU A 131 -9.55 -9.48 -0.76
CA LEU A 131 -9.31 -8.04 -0.82
C LEU A 131 -8.03 -7.62 -0.11
N LEU A 132 -7.81 -8.10 1.12
CA LEU A 132 -6.59 -7.81 1.89
C LEU A 132 -5.34 -8.35 1.19
N ARG A 133 -5.43 -9.54 0.57
CA ARG A 133 -4.35 -10.08 -0.27
C ARG A 133 -4.09 -9.19 -1.49
N ASN A 134 -5.12 -8.57 -2.06
CA ASN A 134 -4.98 -7.63 -3.17
C ASN A 134 -4.23 -6.37 -2.74
N ILE A 135 -4.55 -5.81 -1.56
CA ILE A 135 -3.79 -4.69 -0.96
C ILE A 135 -2.31 -5.04 -0.87
N ALA A 136 -1.98 -6.20 -0.28
CA ALA A 136 -0.59 -6.65 -0.16
C ALA A 136 0.11 -6.71 -1.53
N SER A 137 -0.51 -7.36 -2.52
CA SER A 137 0.07 -7.51 -3.85
C SER A 137 0.24 -6.18 -4.60
N HIS A 138 -0.73 -5.27 -4.49
CA HIS A 138 -0.70 -3.96 -5.14
C HIS A 138 0.38 -3.07 -4.52
N ASN A 139 0.45 -3.03 -3.19
CA ASN A 139 1.50 -2.31 -2.48
C ASN A 139 2.90 -2.86 -2.80
N SER A 140 3.09 -4.18 -2.87
CA SER A 140 4.37 -4.79 -3.27
C SER A 140 4.78 -4.40 -4.70
N TYR A 141 3.82 -4.36 -5.64
CA TYR A 141 4.07 -3.97 -7.03
C TYR A 141 4.60 -2.52 -7.11
N HIS A 142 3.87 -1.57 -6.53
CA HIS A 142 4.23 -0.15 -6.58
C HIS A 142 5.43 0.19 -5.69
N LEU A 143 5.66 -0.56 -4.60
CA LEU A 143 6.88 -0.42 -3.82
C LEU A 143 8.12 -0.74 -4.67
N GLY A 144 8.06 -1.73 -5.56
CA GLY A 144 9.14 -2.01 -6.49
C GLY A 144 9.51 -0.80 -7.35
N GLU A 145 8.52 -0.03 -7.79
CA GLU A 145 8.72 1.21 -8.55
C GLU A 145 9.38 2.30 -7.68
N ILE A 146 8.89 2.49 -6.45
CA ILE A 146 9.50 3.42 -5.48
C ILE A 146 10.96 3.05 -5.23
N VAL A 147 11.28 1.76 -5.04
CA VAL A 147 12.66 1.29 -4.85
C VAL A 147 13.54 1.62 -6.07
N ILE A 148 13.04 1.46 -7.29
CA ILE A 148 13.76 1.86 -8.51
C ILE A 148 14.01 3.36 -8.51
N MET A 149 13.00 4.17 -8.22
CA MET A 149 13.13 5.62 -8.17
C MET A 149 14.17 6.05 -7.12
N ARG A 150 14.16 5.44 -5.94
CA ARG A 150 15.16 5.71 -4.90
C ARG A 150 16.58 5.35 -5.37
N ARG A 151 16.76 4.21 -6.04
CA ARG A 151 18.07 3.80 -6.60
C ARG A 151 18.58 4.79 -7.65
N LEU A 152 17.71 5.26 -8.54
CA LEU A 152 18.08 6.25 -9.57
C LEU A 152 18.55 7.58 -8.96
N ASN A 153 18.07 7.92 -7.76
CA ASN A 153 18.44 9.14 -7.03
C ASN A 153 19.53 8.92 -5.97
N GLY A 154 20.16 7.76 -5.92
CA GLY A 154 21.17 7.45 -4.89
C GLY A 154 20.63 7.39 -3.46
N ALA A 155 19.31 7.27 -3.29
CA ALA A 155 18.61 7.27 -2.01
C ALA A 155 18.21 5.85 -1.55
N TRP A 156 18.97 4.82 -1.96
CA TRP A 156 18.73 3.43 -1.55
C TRP A 156 20.07 2.74 -1.19
N PRO A 157 20.14 1.93 -0.11
CA PRO A 157 19.06 1.56 0.82
C PRO A 157 18.64 2.71 1.75
N PRO A 158 17.46 2.62 2.39
CA PRO A 158 17.06 3.57 3.43
C PRO A 158 17.96 3.43 4.67
N PRO A 159 17.92 4.39 5.62
CA PRO A 159 18.72 4.36 6.85
C PRO A 159 18.55 3.10 7.71
N THR A 160 17.40 2.44 7.62
CA THR A 160 17.15 1.14 8.28
C THR A 160 17.92 -0.03 7.68
N GLY A 161 18.65 0.20 6.58
CA GLY A 161 19.34 -0.81 5.79
C GLY A 161 18.47 -1.41 4.69
N GLY A 162 19.09 -2.23 3.84
CA GLY A 162 18.37 -3.07 2.88
C GLY A 162 17.82 -4.33 3.54
N PHE A 163 16.91 -5.03 2.85
CA PHE A 163 16.48 -6.36 3.30
C PHE A 163 17.70 -7.29 3.36
N PRO A 164 18.00 -7.96 4.50
CA PRO A 164 19.05 -8.97 4.52
C PRO A 164 18.60 -10.11 3.62
N ALA A 165 19.34 -10.33 2.53
CA ALA A 165 19.24 -11.57 1.76
C ALA A 165 19.60 -12.77 2.64
#